data_AF-A0AAV9ZVR6-F1
#
_entry.id   AF-A0AAV9ZVR6-F1
#
_cell.length_a   1.000
_cell.length_b   1.000
_cell.length_c   1.000
_cell.angle_alpha   90.00
_cell.angle_beta   90.00
_cell.angle_gamma   90.00
#
_symmetry.space_group_name_H-M   'P 1'
#
loop_
_entity.id
_entity.type
_entity.pdbx_description
1 polymer ?
#
loop_
_entity_poly.entity_id
_entity_poly.type
_entity_poly.pdbx_seq_one_letter_code
_entity_poly.pdbx_strand_id
1 'polypeptide(L)'
;ALTIRLRLGDLIDACPLPVLRGISAFGTKLCFYSITKDGLISPEYIPAASPLYVTDTARVGRWNHDILAAEGEAEFRRIVQAIITECAQLSQCHDLDPISGPTLVPTLFQLAVQLEKLKTYLNGSTLNDRRDEIS
;
A
#
# COMPACT_ATOMS: atom_id res chain seq x y z
N ALA A 1 -2.84 -3.77 13.11
CA ALA A 1 -3.65 -4.17 11.95
C ALA A 1 -3.21 -5.56 11.50
N LEU A 2 -3.81 -6.60 12.05
CA LEU A 2 -3.48 -7.99 11.77
C LEU A 2 -3.91 -8.36 10.34
N THR A 3 -5.03 -7.81 9.88
CA THR A 3 -5.61 -8.06 8.55
C THR A 3 -4.63 -7.78 7.42
N ILE A 4 -3.94 -6.63 7.42
CA ILE A 4 -3.00 -6.30 6.33
C ILE A 4 -1.77 -7.21 6.33
N ARG A 5 -1.30 -7.64 7.51
CA ARG A 5 -0.15 -8.57 7.61
C ARG A 5 -0.50 -9.94 7.03
N LEU A 6 -1.70 -10.45 7.31
CA LEU A 6 -2.18 -11.69 6.69
C LEU A 6 -2.29 -11.56 5.18
N ARG A 7 -2.87 -10.47 4.68
CA ARG A 7 -2.98 -10.22 3.23
C ARG A 7 -1.63 -10.11 2.53
N LEU A 8 -0.64 -9.51 3.18
CA LEU A 8 0.73 -9.46 2.65
C LEU A 8 1.36 -10.85 2.54
N GLY A 9 1.14 -11.71 3.54
CA GLY A 9 1.55 -13.11 3.51
C GLY A 9 0.86 -13.90 2.39
N ASP A 10 -0.44 -13.70 2.18
CA ASP A 10 -1.19 -14.40 1.12
C ASP A 10 -0.72 -14.00 -0.29
N LEU A 11 -0.18 -12.78 -0.46
CA LEU A 11 0.11 -12.19 -1.77
C LEU A 11 1.61 -12.17 -2.13
N ILE A 12 2.52 -12.42 -1.18
CA ILE A 12 3.95 -12.28 -1.42
C ILE A 12 4.46 -13.21 -2.52
N ASP A 13 3.96 -14.44 -2.59
CA ASP A 13 4.38 -15.41 -3.61
C ASP A 13 3.96 -15.01 -5.02
N ALA A 14 2.82 -14.34 -5.14
CA ALA A 14 2.32 -13.81 -6.42
C ALA A 14 2.98 -12.48 -6.84
N CYS A 15 3.68 -11.80 -5.93
CA CYS A 15 4.35 -10.54 -6.24
C CYS A 15 5.65 -10.80 -7.01
N PRO A 16 5.85 -10.23 -8.21
CA PRO A 16 7.09 -10.44 -8.96
C PRO A 16 8.28 -9.66 -8.38
N LEU A 17 8.02 -8.68 -7.50
CA LEU A 17 9.04 -7.89 -6.83
C LEU A 17 9.62 -8.64 -5.61
N PRO A 18 10.90 -8.38 -5.24
CA PRO A 18 11.50 -8.97 -4.05
C PRO A 18 10.85 -8.47 -2.74
N VAL A 19 10.17 -7.32 -2.80
CA VAL A 19 9.47 -6.72 -1.67
C VAL A 19 8.06 -6.31 -2.09
N LEU A 20 7.05 -6.93 -1.47
CA LEU A 20 5.67 -6.48 -1.60
C LEU A 20 5.41 -5.37 -0.59
N ARG A 21 4.94 -4.21 -1.08
CA ARG A 21 4.64 -3.04 -0.27
C ARG A 21 3.12 -2.89 -0.14
N GLY A 22 2.64 -2.63 1.06
CA GLY A 22 1.23 -2.45 1.38
C GLY A 22 0.99 -1.17 2.18
N ILE A 23 -0.23 -0.65 2.12
CA ILE A 23 -0.62 0.56 2.84
C ILE A 23 -1.94 0.31 3.53
N SER A 24 -2.03 0.67 4.81
CA SER A 24 -3.29 0.78 5.54
C SER A 24 -3.59 2.25 5.76
N ALA A 25 -4.84 2.65 5.59
CA ALA A 25 -5.30 4.02 5.82
C ALA A 25 -6.35 4.05 6.94
N PHE A 26 -6.30 5.08 7.78
CA PHE A 26 -7.35 5.43 8.73
C PHE A 26 -7.60 6.94 8.65
N GLY A 27 -8.69 7.33 7.99
CA GLY A 27 -8.89 8.72 7.57
C GLY A 27 -7.74 9.16 6.66
N THR A 28 -7.10 10.27 7.01
CA THR A 28 -5.94 10.81 6.27
C THR A 28 -4.61 10.20 6.69
N LYS A 29 -4.59 9.41 7.77
CA LYS A 29 -3.36 8.81 8.28
C LYS A 29 -3.03 7.52 7.56
N LEU A 30 -1.79 7.39 7.13
CA LEU A 30 -1.23 6.23 6.45
C LEU A 30 -0.27 5.48 7.35
N CYS A 31 -0.29 4.15 7.21
CA CYS A 31 0.69 3.24 7.75
C CYS A 31 1.23 2.37 6.61
N PHE A 32 2.53 2.46 6.37
CA PHE A 32 3.23 1.72 5.33
C PHE A 32 3.72 0.39 5.87
N TYR A 33 3.52 -0.66 5.08
CA TYR A 33 3.96 -2.01 5.36
C TYR A 33 4.82 -2.55 4.21
N SER A 34 5.71 -3.48 4.51
CA SER A 34 6.40 -4.28 3.52
C SER A 34 6.56 -5.71 4.00
N ILE A 35 6.67 -6.64 3.05
CA ILE A 35 7.04 -8.02 3.29
C ILE A 35 8.10 -8.44 2.25
N THR A 36 9.16 -9.12 2.70
CA THR A 36 10.16 -9.73 1.82
C THR A 36 9.76 -11.16 1.45
N LYS A 37 10.41 -11.75 0.44
CA LYS A 37 10.25 -13.17 0.10
C LYS A 37 10.54 -14.13 1.26
N ASP A 38 11.37 -13.71 2.22
CA ASP A 38 11.66 -14.48 3.44
C ASP A 38 10.54 -14.39 4.50
N GLY A 39 9.45 -13.68 4.19
CA GLY A 39 8.32 -13.48 5.09
C GLY A 39 8.54 -12.41 6.16
N LEU A 40 9.62 -11.63 6.09
CA LEU A 40 9.89 -10.57 7.05
C LEU A 40 8.96 -9.37 6.81
N ILE A 41 8.01 -9.16 7.73
CA ILE A 41 7.05 -8.05 7.63
C ILE A 41 7.49 -6.84 8.48
N SER A 42 7.61 -5.69 7.84
CA SER A 42 7.77 -4.38 8.48
C SER A 42 6.47 -3.56 8.39
N PRO A 43 6.15 -2.73 9.39
CA PRO A 43 6.75 -2.68 10.72
C PRO A 43 6.42 -3.93 11.55
N GLU A 44 7.28 -4.27 12.52
CA GLU A 44 7.22 -5.51 13.33
C GLU A 44 5.86 -5.77 13.97
N TYR A 45 5.54 -7.02 14.29
CA TYR A 45 4.29 -7.33 15.00
C TYR A 45 4.42 -6.87 16.45
N ILE A 46 3.36 -6.28 17.02
CA ILE A 46 3.32 -5.92 18.44
C ILE A 46 2.48 -6.99 19.14
N PRO A 47 3.09 -7.84 19.97
CA PRO A 47 2.35 -8.86 20.71
C PRO A 47 1.30 -8.21 21.62
N ALA A 48 0.11 -8.82 21.69
CA ALA A 48 -0.86 -8.46 22.70
C ALA A 48 -0.33 -8.80 24.09
N ALA A 49 -0.29 -7.83 24.99
CA ALA A 49 0.06 -8.09 26.40
C ALA A 49 -1.02 -8.92 27.11
N SER A 50 -2.26 -8.88 26.62
CA SER A 50 -3.38 -9.69 27.10
C SER A 50 -4.44 -9.84 26.01
N PRO A 51 -5.09 -11.01 25.90
CA PRO A 51 -6.15 -11.27 24.93
C PRO A 51 -7.44 -10.47 25.18
N LEU A 52 -7.56 -9.82 26.35
CA LEU A 52 -8.71 -8.99 26.71
C LEU A 52 -8.64 -7.57 26.13
N TYR A 53 -7.49 -7.15 25.60
CA TYR A 53 -7.29 -5.82 25.05
C TYR A 53 -7.10 -5.87 23.54
N VAL A 54 -7.79 -4.97 22.84
CA VAL A 54 -7.54 -4.73 21.41
C VAL A 54 -6.20 -4.00 21.30
N THR A 55 -5.11 -4.75 21.14
CA THR A 55 -3.79 -4.22 20.81
C THR A 55 -3.53 -4.15 19.31
N ASP A 56 -4.54 -4.48 18.50
CA ASP A 56 -4.44 -4.45 17.03
C ASP A 56 -4.42 -3.03 16.46
N THR A 57 -4.56 -2.02 17.31
CA THR A 57 -4.32 -0.63 16.94
C THR A 57 -2.82 -0.43 16.74
N ALA A 58 -2.39 -0.25 15.50
CA ALA A 58 -1.03 0.18 15.20
C ALA A 58 -0.74 1.43 16.05
N ARG A 59 0.31 1.38 16.89
CA ARG A 59 0.67 2.47 17.82
C ARG A 59 0.63 3.81 17.08
N VAL A 60 0.29 4.90 17.76
CA VAL A 60 0.22 6.26 17.16
C VAL A 60 1.40 6.53 16.22
N GLY A 61 2.62 6.12 16.62
CA GLY A 61 3.85 6.20 15.83
C GLY A 61 3.87 5.50 14.45
N ARG A 62 2.87 4.69 14.10
CA ARG A 62 2.75 4.02 12.79
C ARG A 62 1.82 4.73 11.82
N TRP A 63 1.00 5.64 12.34
CA TRP A 63 0.05 6.47 11.59
C TRP A 63 0.58 7.89 11.44
N ASN A 64 1.91 8.03 11.32
CA ASN A 64 2.57 9.33 11.38
C ASN A 64 2.43 10.12 10.08
N HIS A 65 2.17 9.45 8.95
CA HIS A 65 2.07 10.12 7.67
C HIS A 65 0.63 10.53 7.41
N ASP A 66 0.41 11.84 7.27
CA ASP A 66 -0.86 12.39 6.82
C ASP A 66 -0.80 12.60 5.31
N ILE A 67 -1.66 11.94 4.54
CA ILE A 67 -1.68 12.07 3.08
C ILE A 67 -1.99 13.49 2.62
N LEU A 68 -2.68 14.28 3.44
CA LEU A 68 -2.98 15.68 3.13
C LEU A 68 -1.81 16.61 3.49
N ALA A 69 -0.84 16.15 4.26
CA ALA A 69 0.40 16.87 4.49
C ALA A 69 1.39 16.60 3.36
N ALA A 70 2.18 17.62 3.00
CA ALA A 70 3.18 17.51 1.94
C ALA A 70 4.16 16.36 2.16
N GLU A 71 4.54 16.09 3.42
CA GLU A 71 5.42 14.97 3.77
C GLU A 71 4.77 13.60 3.47
N GLY A 72 3.52 13.40 3.88
CA GLY A 72 2.84 12.11 3.67
C GLY A 72 2.51 11.86 2.21
N GLU A 73 2.16 12.92 1.46
CA GLU A 73 2.02 12.86 0.00
C GLU A 73 3.33 12.52 -0.69
N ALA A 74 4.42 13.20 -0.33
CA ALA A 74 5.73 12.93 -0.90
C ALA A 74 6.20 11.48 -0.64
N GLU A 75 5.99 10.97 0.58
CA GLU A 75 6.35 9.60 0.94
C GLU A 75 5.50 8.57 0.19
N PHE A 76 4.19 8.80 0.09
CA PHE A 76 3.30 7.97 -0.71
C PHE A 76 3.76 7.91 -2.18
N ARG A 77 4.03 9.07 -2.78
CA ARG A 77 4.49 9.18 -4.17
C ARG A 77 5.84 8.49 -4.36
N ARG A 78 6.78 8.65 -3.42
CA ARG A 78 8.10 8.01 -3.45
C ARG A 78 7.97 6.48 -3.51
N ILE A 79 7.09 5.91 -2.69
CA ILE A 79 6.84 4.46 -2.66
C ILE A 79 6.23 3.98 -3.98
N VAL A 80 5.21 4.68 -4.49
CA VAL A 80 4.58 4.33 -5.78
C VAL A 80 5.59 4.40 -6.92
N GLN A 81 6.42 5.45 -6.95
CA GLN A 81 7.44 5.60 -7.98
C GLN A 81 8.51 4.49 -7.91
N ALA A 82 8.91 4.07 -6.71
CA ALA A 82 9.82 2.94 -6.55
C ALA A 82 9.23 1.66 -7.13
N ILE A 83 7.96 1.36 -6.85
CA ILE A 83 7.26 0.19 -7.40
C ILE A 83 7.21 0.25 -8.94
N ILE A 84 6.87 1.41 -9.51
CA ILE A 84 6.83 1.59 -10.97
C ILE A 84 8.20 1.33 -11.59
N THR A 85 9.26 1.91 -11.03
CA THR A 85 10.62 1.74 -11.52
C THR A 85 11.07 0.29 -11.43
N GLU A 86 10.83 -0.39 -10.31
CA GLU A 86 11.20 -1.81 -10.13
C GLU A 86 10.44 -2.71 -11.12
N CYS A 87 9.13 -2.48 -11.31
CA CYS A 87 8.35 -3.22 -12.31
C CYS A 87 8.83 -2.98 -13.75
N ALA A 88 9.26 -1.76 -14.08
CA ALA A 88 9.82 -1.45 -15.40
C ALA A 88 11.13 -2.20 -15.66
N GLN A 89 11.98 -2.35 -14.63
CA GLN A 89 13.23 -3.11 -14.73
C GLN A 89 12.99 -4.60 -14.96
N LEU A 90 11.97 -5.18 -14.30
CA LEU A 90 11.55 -6.56 -14.55
C LEU A 90 11.09 -6.78 -16.00
N SER A 91 10.43 -5.78 -16.59
CA SER A 91 9.94 -5.86 -17.97
C SER A 91 11.06 -5.74 -19.00
N GLN A 92 12.19 -5.13 -18.63
CA GLN A 92 13.39 -4.97 -19.49
C GLN A 92 14.34 -6.17 -19.36
N CYS A 93 14.30 -6.90 -18.25
CA CYS A 93 15.03 -8.14 -18.04
C CYS A 93 14.24 -9.33 -18.64
N HIS A 94 13.90 -9.26 -19.93
CA HIS A 94 13.33 -10.39 -20.69
C HIS A 94 14.47 -11.22 -21.29
N ASP A 95 15.33 -11.76 -20.44
CA ASP A 95 16.09 -12.97 -20.72
C ASP A 95 15.69 -13.95 -19.62
N LEU A 96 14.75 -14.86 -19.93
CA LEU A 96 14.63 -16.24 -19.44
C LEU A 96 13.28 -16.84 -19.93
N ASP A 97 13.41 -17.71 -20.93
CA ASP A 97 12.52 -18.75 -21.50
C ASP A 97 11.16 -18.41 -22.21
N PRO A 98 10.96 -18.89 -23.46
CA PRO A 98 9.81 -18.57 -24.31
C PRO A 98 8.57 -19.49 -24.14
N ILE A 99 8.30 -20.04 -22.95
CA ILE A 99 7.19 -21.01 -22.77
C ILE A 99 6.08 -20.54 -21.81
N SER A 100 6.03 -19.26 -21.42
CA SER A 100 4.84 -18.72 -20.75
C SER A 100 4.50 -17.34 -21.27
N GLY A 101 3.40 -17.26 -22.02
CA GLY A 101 2.89 -16.05 -22.65
C GLY A 101 2.42 -14.94 -21.69
N PRO A 102 1.75 -13.89 -22.22
CA PRO A 102 1.66 -12.56 -21.62
C PRO A 102 0.65 -12.51 -20.48
N THR A 103 1.05 -12.94 -19.29
CA THR A 103 0.21 -12.89 -18.07
C THR A 103 0.67 -11.87 -17.04
N LEU A 104 1.80 -11.19 -17.26
CA LEU A 104 2.30 -10.11 -16.39
C LEU A 104 1.67 -8.75 -16.69
N VAL A 105 1.26 -8.50 -17.94
CA VAL A 105 0.67 -7.23 -18.37
C VAL A 105 -0.70 -6.94 -17.72
N PRO A 106 -1.62 -7.92 -17.57
CA PRO A 106 -2.92 -7.67 -16.94
C PRO A 106 -2.82 -7.29 -15.45
N THR A 107 -1.87 -7.87 -14.72
CA THR A 107 -1.70 -7.61 -13.27
C THR A 107 -1.13 -6.23 -13.00
N LEU A 108 -0.17 -5.78 -13.82
CA LEU A 108 0.35 -4.42 -13.77
C LEU A 108 -0.72 -3.39 -14.18
N PHE A 109 -1.55 -3.71 -15.18
CA PHE A 109 -2.68 -2.88 -15.57
C PHE A 109 -3.72 -2.78 -14.43
N GLN A 110 -4.00 -3.88 -13.73
CA GLN A 110 -4.90 -3.90 -12.59
C GLN A 110 -4.38 -3.03 -11.43
N LEU A 111 -3.09 -3.09 -11.12
CA LEU A 111 -2.44 -2.23 -10.11
C LEU A 111 -2.48 -0.75 -10.52
N ALA A 112 -2.22 -0.42 -11.78
CA ALA A 112 -2.30 0.95 -12.30
C ALA A 112 -3.75 1.50 -12.21
N VAL A 113 -4.75 0.68 -12.55
CA VAL A 113 -6.17 1.05 -12.42
C VAL A 113 -6.57 1.29 -10.94
N GLN A 114 -6.03 0.51 -10.00
CA GLN A 114 -6.27 0.72 -8.58
C GLN A 114 -5.62 2.01 -8.07
N LEU A 115 -4.41 2.36 -8.55
CA LEU A 115 -3.72 3.60 -8.21
C LEU A 115 -4.45 4.84 -8.76
N GLU A 116 -4.97 4.79 -9.98
CA GLU A 116 -5.76 5.90 -10.56
C GLU A 116 -7.11 6.12 -9.85
N LYS A 117 -7.77 5.03 -9.42
CA LYS A 117 -8.97 5.13 -8.58
C LYS A 117 -8.65 5.76 -7.22
N LEU A 118 -7.50 5.42 -6.63
CA LEU A 118 -7.05 6.01 -5.37
C LEU A 118 -6.73 7.51 -5.53
N LYS A 119 -6.08 7.91 -6.63
CA LYS A 119 -5.85 9.32 -6.96
C LYS A 119 -7.16 10.10 -7.12
N THR A 120 -8.15 9.52 -7.81
CA THR A 120 -9.46 10.15 -8.01
C THR A 120 -10.21 10.30 -6.69
N TYR A 121 -10.13 9.31 -5.81
CA TYR A 121 -10.75 9.37 -4.47
C TYR A 121 -10.11 10.45 -3.59
N LEU A 122 -8.79 10.59 -3.63
CA LEU A 122 -8.08 11.64 -2.90
C LEU A 122 -8.36 13.05 -3.46
N ASN A 123 -8.39 13.20 -4.79
CA ASN A 123 -8.66 14.49 -5.44
C ASN A 123 -10.14 14.92 -5.41
N GLY A 124 -11.08 13.99 -5.23
CA GLY A 124 -12.52 14.28 -5.12
C GLY A 124 -12.96 14.76 -3.74
N SER A 125 -12.04 14.88 -2.77
CA SER A 125 -12.35 15.24 -1.37
C SER A 125 -12.17 16.72 -1.03
N THR A 126 -11.84 17.57 -2.00
CA THR A 126 -11.94 19.03 -1.84
C THR A 126 -13.36 19.53 -2.12
N LEU A 127 -14.02 19.97 -1.04
CA LEU A 127 -15.14 20.94 -0.98
C LEU A 127 -16.52 20.52 -1.53
N ASN A 128 -17.39 20.07 -0.63
CA ASN A 128 -18.76 20.57 -0.49
C ASN A 128 -18.94 20.81 1.01
N ASP A 129 -18.61 22.00 1.53
CA ASP A 129 -19.49 23.18 1.53
C ASP A 129 -20.96 22.83 1.83
N ARG A 130 -21.27 22.77 3.12
CA ARG A 130 -22.60 22.96 3.70
C ARG A 130 -22.45 23.74 5.00
N ARG A 131 -21.97 24.97 4.91
CA ARG A 131 -22.55 26.07 5.69
C ARG A 131 -23.50 26.77 4.75
N ASP A 132 -24.78 26.52 4.92
CA ASP A 132 -25.88 27.50 4.84
C ASP A 132 -27.20 26.71 4.82
N GLU A 133 -28.18 27.25 5.56
CA GLU A 133 -29.52 26.73 5.86
C GLU A 133 -29.50 25.50 6.81
N ILE A 134 -29.85 25.63 8.09
CA ILE A 134 -31.17 26.05 8.59
C ILE A 134 -30.99 26.96 9.81
N SER A 135 -31.47 28.20 9.65
CA SER A 135 -31.97 29.05 10.73
C SER A 135 -33.45 29.32 10.48
#